data_AF-A0A2N0KNJ9-F1
#
_entry.id   AF-A0A2N0KNJ9-F1
#
_cell.length_a   1.000
_cell.length_b   1.000
_cell.length_c   1.000
_cell.angle_alpha   90.00
_cell.angle_beta   90.00
_cell.angle_gamma   90.00
#
_symmetry.space_group_name_H-M   'P 1'
#
loop_
_entity.id
_entity.type
_entity.pdbx_description
1 polymer ?
#
loop_
_entity_poly.entity_id
_entity_poly.type
_entity_poly.pdbx_seq_one_letter_code
_entity_poly.pdbx_strand_id
1 'polypeptide(L)' 'MPIAAQGGVDGNGLAKTIRRFNRFAEAGKDQDFGRGEFPFANSVSGDLTHKPNPNLGPLNAPPYYGLPLEPAAKHAEAE' A
#
# COMPACT_ATOMS: atom_id res chain seq x y z
N MET A 1 8.42 -3.21 14.40
CA MET A 1 7.26 -3.68 13.61
C MET A 1 7.32 -5.21 13.55
N PRO A 2 6.56 -5.95 14.37
CA PRO A 2 6.64 -7.41 14.44
C PRO A 2 6.44 -8.12 13.09
N ILE A 3 5.53 -7.60 12.25
CA ILE A 3 5.26 -8.15 10.90
C ILE A 3 6.48 -8.09 9.97
N ALA A 4 7.38 -7.11 10.17
CA ALA A 4 8.58 -6.99 9.36
C ALA A 4 9.54 -8.17 9.53
N ALA A 5 9.74 -8.59 10.79
CA ALA A 5 10.60 -9.72 11.12
C ALA A 5 10.03 -11.03 10.57
N GLN A 6 8.71 -11.21 10.63
CA GLN A 6 8.02 -12.39 10.10
C GLN A 6 8.14 -12.49 8.57
N GLY A 7 8.17 -11.35 7.88
CA GLY A 7 8.31 -11.28 6.42
C GLY A 7 9.74 -11.13 5.91
N GLY A 8 10.76 -11.14 6.78
CA GLY A 8 12.17 -10.97 6.37
C GLY A 8 12.50 -9.59 5.79
N VAL A 9 11.75 -8.54 6.16
CA VAL A 9 11.96 -7.16 5.67
C VAL A 9 12.55 -6.25 6.74
N ASP A 10 13.26 -5.19 6.34
CA ASP A 10 13.78 -4.18 7.28
C ASP A 10 12.64 -3.49 8.04
N GLY A 11 12.58 -3.73 9.34
CA GLY A 11 11.55 -3.17 10.22
C GLY A 11 11.62 -1.65 10.38
N ASN A 12 12.81 -1.05 10.29
CA ASN A 12 12.96 0.41 10.39
C ASN A 12 12.52 1.07 9.08
N GLY A 13 12.95 0.53 7.94
CA GLY A 13 12.49 0.90 6.61
C GLY A 13 10.98 0.83 6.51
N LEU A 14 10.37 -0.31 6.88
CA LEU A 14 8.92 -0.49 6.86
C LEU A 14 8.20 0.57 7.72
N ALA A 15 8.68 0.82 8.94
CA ALA A 15 8.07 1.80 9.82
C ALA A 15 8.17 3.25 9.26
N LYS A 16 9.29 3.60 8.62
CA LYS A 16 9.45 4.89 7.93
C LYS A 16 8.50 5.01 6.73
N THR A 17 8.38 3.96 5.94
CA THR A 17 7.46 3.89 4.79
C THR A 17 6.01 4.08 5.24
N ILE A 18 5.55 3.33 6.25
CA ILE A 18 4.18 3.47 6.79
C ILE A 18 3.93 4.89 7.30
N ARG A 19 4.84 5.47 8.08
CA ARG A 19 4.69 6.85 8.58
C ARG A 19 4.57 7.87 7.44
N ARG A 20 5.32 7.69 6.36
CA ARG A 20 5.28 8.59 5.20
C ARG A 20 4.01 8.39 4.39
N PHE A 21 3.65 7.15 4.13
CA PHE A 21 2.42 6.79 3.44
C PHE A 21 1.17 7.32 4.17
N ASN A 22 1.11 7.22 5.51
CA ASN A 22 -0.02 7.75 6.28
C ASN A 22 -0.18 9.27 6.13
N ARG A 23 0.91 10.04 6.04
CA ARG A 23 0.84 11.48 5.75
C ARG A 23 0.26 11.75 4.35
N PHE A 24 0.58 10.91 3.37
CA PHE A 24 0.01 11.01 2.02
C PHE A 24 -1.48 10.66 1.99
N ALA A 25 -1.89 9.64 2.77
CA ALA A 25 -3.29 9.28 2.93
C ALA A 25 -4.10 10.43 3.58
N GLU A 26 -3.59 11.01 4.66
CA GLU A 26 -4.21 12.19 5.31
C GLU A 26 -4.33 13.37 4.34
N ALA A 27 -3.32 13.62 3.51
CA ALA A 27 -3.34 14.69 2.52
C ALA A 27 -4.13 14.36 1.23
N GLY A 28 -4.49 13.09 0.99
CA GLY A 28 -5.12 12.65 -0.25
C GLY A 28 -4.23 12.56 -1.47
N LYS A 29 -2.91 12.71 -1.32
CA LYS A 29 -1.97 12.77 -2.43
C LYS A 29 -0.74 11.92 -2.16
N ASP A 30 -0.58 10.89 -2.98
CA ASP A 30 0.63 10.07 -3.02
C ASP A 30 1.72 10.77 -3.84
N GLN A 31 2.68 11.38 -3.15
CA GLN A 31 3.75 12.14 -3.78
C GLN A 31 4.87 11.25 -4.36
N ASP A 32 4.89 9.96 -4.04
CA ASP A 32 5.92 9.06 -4.53
C ASP A 32 5.57 8.48 -5.90
N PHE A 33 4.32 8.06 -6.08
CA PHE A 33 3.90 7.29 -7.25
C PHE A 33 2.61 7.80 -7.91
N GLY A 34 1.97 8.84 -7.37
CA GLY A 34 0.74 9.41 -7.94
C GLY A 34 -0.47 8.47 -7.84
N ARG A 35 -0.50 7.54 -6.87
CA ARG A 35 -1.63 6.62 -6.70
C ARG A 35 -2.94 7.37 -6.48
N GLY A 36 -3.93 7.07 -7.32
CA GLY A 36 -5.25 7.69 -7.28
C GLY A 36 -5.34 9.06 -7.97
N GLU A 37 -4.31 9.52 -8.70
CA GLU A 37 -4.40 10.77 -9.48
C GLU A 37 -5.11 10.59 -10.82
N PHE A 38 -5.11 9.38 -11.40
CA PHE A 38 -5.78 9.11 -12.66
C PHE A 38 -7.32 9.12 -12.49
N PRO A 39 -8.07 10.00 -13.20
CA PRO A 39 -9.49 10.23 -12.91
C PRO A 39 -10.37 8.98 -12.98
N PHE A 40 -10.18 8.15 -14.01
CA PHE A 40 -10.97 6.93 -14.16
C PHE A 40 -10.70 5.96 -13.00
N ALA A 41 -9.44 5.67 -12.70
CA ALA A 41 -9.06 4.81 -11.57
C ALA A 41 -9.59 5.37 -10.23
N ASN A 42 -9.52 6.69 -10.03
CA ASN A 42 -10.05 7.33 -8.83
C ASN A 42 -11.57 7.12 -8.68
N SER A 43 -12.32 7.15 -9.78
CA SER A 43 -13.79 7.01 -9.77
C SER A 43 -14.31 5.58 -9.60
N VAL A 44 -13.48 4.56 -9.82
CA VAL A 44 -13.93 3.14 -9.86
C VAL A 44 -13.17 2.21 -8.91
N SER A 45 -12.07 2.66 -8.30
CA SER A 45 -11.22 1.84 -7.43
C SER A 45 -11.13 2.39 -6.02
N GLY A 46 -10.84 1.49 -5.07
CA GLY A 46 -10.74 1.82 -3.65
C GLY A 46 -12.10 1.89 -2.94
N ASP A 47 -12.13 2.59 -1.82
CA ASP A 47 -13.36 2.87 -1.07
C ASP A 47 -13.89 4.25 -1.46
N LEU A 48 -14.94 4.30 -2.30
CA LEU A 48 -15.51 5.54 -2.80
C LEU A 48 -16.14 6.43 -1.71
N THR A 49 -16.41 5.87 -0.52
CA THR A 49 -16.90 6.63 0.63
C THR A 49 -15.76 7.32 1.39
N HIS A 50 -14.52 6.87 1.19
CA HIS A 50 -13.35 7.45 1.80
C HIS A 50 -12.93 8.75 1.08
N LYS A 51 -12.62 9.77 1.89
CA LYS A 51 -12.16 11.09 1.44
C LYS A 51 -10.84 11.43 2.13
N PRO A 52 -9.99 12.27 1.52
CA PRO A 52 -10.17 12.95 0.24
C PRO A 52 -9.91 12.09 -1.01
N ASN A 53 -9.23 10.94 -0.89
CA ASN A 53 -8.87 10.09 -2.03
C ASN A 53 -9.27 8.63 -1.75
N PRO A 54 -10.18 8.03 -2.53
CA PRO A 54 -10.69 6.68 -2.27
C PRO A 54 -9.63 5.57 -2.33
N ASN A 55 -8.48 5.85 -2.94
CA ASN A 55 -7.38 4.91 -3.11
C ASN A 55 -6.29 5.05 -2.03
N LEU A 56 -6.40 6.00 -1.08
CA LEU A 56 -5.38 6.28 -0.07
C LEU A 56 -5.94 6.25 1.35
N GLY A 57 -6.16 5.06 1.91
CA GLY A 57 -6.48 4.88 3.33
C GLY A 57 -5.23 4.77 4.21
N PRO A 58 -5.20 5.35 5.43
CA PRO A 58 -4.06 5.24 6.34
C PRO A 58 -3.92 3.84 6.94
N LEU A 59 -2.68 3.41 7.19
CA LEU A 59 -2.32 2.16 7.86
C LEU A 59 -1.96 2.42 9.33
N ASN A 60 -2.97 2.71 10.16
CA ASN A 60 -2.80 3.06 11.57
C ASN A 60 -3.55 2.15 12.56
N ALA A 61 -4.35 1.21 12.05
CA ALA A 61 -5.10 0.25 12.87
C ALA A 61 -4.47 -1.15 12.78
N PRO A 62 -3.99 -1.73 13.90
CA PRO A 62 -3.62 -3.14 13.95
C PRO A 62 -4.90 -4.03 13.97
N PRO A 63 -4.77 -5.35 13.71
CA PRO A 63 -3.56 -6.10 13.40
C PRO A 63 -3.01 -5.82 11.99
N TYR A 64 -1.67 -5.82 11.85
CA TYR A 64 -1.00 -5.65 10.57
C TYR A 64 -0.74 -7.00 9.91
N TYR A 65 -0.95 -7.06 8.59
CA TYR A 65 -0.72 -8.24 7.77
C TYR A 65 0.30 -7.92 6.67
N GLY A 66 1.06 -8.94 6.26
CA GLY A 66 2.00 -8.88 5.16
C GLY A 66 1.92 -10.18 4.35
N LEU A 67 1.94 -10.04 3.02
CA LEU A 67 1.89 -11.15 2.08
C LEU A 67 3.04 -11.01 1.07
N PRO A 68 3.85 -12.05 0.82
CA PRO A 68 4.81 -12.03 -0.28
C PRO A 68 4.04 -11.99 -1.61
N LEU A 69 4.51 -11.14 -2.53
CA LEU A 69 3.94 -11.02 -3.87
C LEU A 69 4.92 -11.57 -4.89
N GLU A 70 4.47 -12.55 -5.68
CA GLU A 70 5.22 -13.15 -6.77
C GLU A 70 4.49 -12.89 -8.12
N PRO A 71 5.21 -12.65 -9.22
CA PRO A 71 4.58 -12.51 -10.54
C PRO A 71 3.87 -13.80 -10.96
N ALA A 72 2.57 -13.71 -11.27
CA ALA A 72 1.76 -14.86 -11.66
C ALA A 72 2.27 -15.60 -12.92
N ALA A 73 2.95 -14.89 -13.84
CA ALA A 73 3.40 -15.46 -15.12
C ALA A 73 4.76 -16.19 -15.06
N LYS A 74 5.46 -16.21 -13.92
CA LYS A 74 6.79 -16.84 -13.80
C LYS A 74 6.76 -18.38 -13.66
N HIS A 75 5.59 -19.02 -13.78
CA HIS A 75 5.45 -20.48 -13.75
C HIS A 75 5.16 -21.11 -15.12
N ALA A 76 5.31 -20.37 -16.22
CA ALA A 76 5.53 -20.99 -17.53
C ALA A 76 7.02 -21.36 -17.61
N GLU A 77 7.33 -22.62 -17.89
CA GLU A 77 8.66 -23.24 -17.94
C GLU A 77 9.14 -23.90 -16.64
N ALA A 78 8.47 -25.00 -16.32
CA ALA A 78 9.11 -26.18 -15.71
C ALA A 78 8.39 -27.44 -16.24
N GLU A 79 8.74 -27.84 -17.45
CA GLU A 79 8.71 -29.24 -17.90
C GLU A 79 10.13 -29.59 -18.37
#